data_AF-A0A945FUL1-F1
#
_entry.id   AF-A0A945FUL1-F1
#
_cell.length_a   1.000
_cell.length_b   1.000
_cell.length_c   1.000
_cell.angle_alpha   90.00
_cell.angle_beta   90.00
_cell.angle_gamma   90.00
#
_symmetry.space_group_name_H-M   'P 1'
#
loop_
_entity.id
_entity.type
_entity.pdbx_description
1 polymer ?
#
loop_
_entity_poly.entity_id
_entity_poly.type
_entity_poly.pdbx_seq_one_letter_code
_entity_poly.pdbx_strand_id
1 'polypeptide(L)'
;MEDRKHRGRTGRSSGGRAAKQAKRSTPLTKGVPYITRKVPVYEILDEEGLSLIENNAETILQEIGVEFRGDAEALQMWKTAGADIDGERVRIPKGLCKKLI
;
A
#
# COMPACT_ATOMS: atom_id res chain seq x y z
N MET A 1 63.70 37.03 -38.74
CA MET A 1 62.70 38.09 -38.47
C MET A 1 61.36 37.43 -38.71
N GLU A 2 60.81 36.87 -37.64
CA GLU A 2 59.61 37.36 -36.94
C GLU A 2 58.36 36.88 -37.68
N ASP A 3 57.45 36.15 -37.04
CA ASP A 3 56.39 36.77 -36.27
C ASP A 3 55.87 35.89 -35.13
N ARG A 4 55.87 36.44 -33.91
CA ARG A 4 55.29 35.84 -32.71
C ARG A 4 53.91 36.46 -32.48
N LYS A 5 52.82 35.75 -32.83
CA LYS A 5 51.45 36.22 -32.58
C LYS A 5 50.95 35.76 -31.21
N HIS A 6 51.05 36.64 -30.21
CA HIS A 6 50.42 36.48 -28.91
C HIS A 6 48.89 36.70 -29.06
N ARG A 7 48.07 35.70 -28.77
CA ARG A 7 46.60 35.82 -28.76
C ARG A 7 46.03 35.55 -27.37
N GLY A 8 45.63 36.64 -26.72
CA GLY A 8 44.37 36.83 -25.99
C GLY A 8 43.93 35.78 -24.96
N ARG A 9 43.88 36.20 -23.69
CA ARG A 9 43.06 35.61 -22.64
C ARG A 9 41.62 35.39 -23.12
N THR A 10 41.22 34.14 -23.33
CA THR A 10 39.81 33.75 -23.52
C THR A 10 39.25 33.17 -22.22
N GLY A 11 38.12 33.73 -21.79
CA GLY A 11 37.48 33.51 -20.50
C GLY A 11 37.28 32.05 -20.13
N ARG A 12 37.76 31.68 -18.95
CA ARG A 12 37.73 30.32 -18.41
C ARG A 12 36.35 30.05 -17.80
N SER A 13 35.56 29.26 -18.54
CA SER A 13 34.52 28.33 -18.05
C SER A 13 33.27 28.91 -17.36
N SER A 14 32.26 29.26 -18.16
CA SER A 14 30.84 29.31 -17.73
C SER A 14 30.11 27.96 -17.92
N GLY A 15 30.72 26.99 -18.63
CA GLY A 15 30.07 25.72 -19.01
C GLY A 15 29.83 24.73 -17.86
N GLY A 16 30.60 24.81 -16.77
CA GLY A 16 30.46 23.87 -15.66
C GLY A 16 29.14 24.02 -14.87
N ARG A 17 28.62 25.25 -14.74
CA ARG A 17 27.32 25.51 -14.09
C ARG A 17 26.16 25.08 -14.97
N ALA A 18 26.23 25.37 -16.27
CA ALA A 18 25.25 24.93 -17.25
C ALA A 18 25.16 23.39 -17.30
N ALA A 19 26.31 22.69 -17.30
CA ALA A 19 26.34 21.23 -17.27
C ALA A 19 25.75 20.64 -15.97
N LYS A 20 25.99 21.28 -14.82
CA LYS A 20 25.40 20.86 -13.53
C LYS A 20 23.88 21.12 -13.47
N GLN A 21 23.40 22.22 -14.06
CA GLN A 21 21.97 22.50 -14.20
C GLN A 21 21.30 21.50 -15.14
N ALA A 22 21.90 21.20 -16.30
CA ALA A 22 21.37 20.22 -17.26
C ALA A 22 21.22 18.81 -16.65
N LYS A 23 22.19 18.38 -15.83
CA LYS A 23 22.10 17.11 -15.09
C LYS A 23 21.00 17.09 -14.03
N ARG A 24 20.65 18.25 -13.43
CA ARG A 24 19.55 18.38 -12.47
C ARG A 24 18.18 18.57 -13.12
N SER A 25 18.13 19.14 -14.32
CA SER A 25 16.92 19.27 -15.13
C SER A 25 16.59 18.00 -15.93
N THR A 26 17.44 16.97 -15.84
CA THR A 26 17.12 15.64 -16.37
C THR A 26 15.98 15.09 -15.51
N PRO A 27 14.78 14.86 -16.06
CA PRO A 27 13.66 14.36 -15.28
C PRO A 27 14.09 13.05 -14.59
N LEU A 28 13.85 12.94 -13.29
CA LEU A 28 13.86 11.66 -12.59
C LEU A 28 13.05 10.69 -13.46
N THR A 29 13.70 9.62 -13.91
CA THR A 29 13.06 8.56 -14.68
C THR A 29 11.80 8.15 -13.93
N LYS A 30 10.62 8.44 -14.49
CA LYS A 30 9.35 8.08 -13.85
C LYS A 30 9.39 6.57 -13.64
N GLY A 31 9.33 6.14 -12.39
CA GLY A 31 9.32 4.72 -12.04
C GLY A 31 8.18 4.02 -12.78
N VAL A 32 8.36 2.73 -13.06
CA VAL A 32 7.30 1.93 -13.68
C VAL A 32 6.08 1.96 -12.75
N PRO A 33 4.88 2.29 -13.26
CA PRO A 33 3.66 2.32 -12.44
C PRO A 33 3.29 0.91 -11.97
N TYR A 34 2.30 0.83 -11.08
CA TYR A 34 1.75 -0.46 -10.65
C TYR A 34 1.26 -1.29 -11.86
N ILE A 35 1.31 -2.61 -11.72
CA ILE A 35 0.92 -3.53 -12.79
C ILE A 35 -0.61 -3.56 -12.93
N THR A 36 -1.11 -3.32 -14.13
CA THR A 36 -2.50 -3.63 -14.49
C THR A 36 -2.54 -5.05 -15.08
N ARG A 37 -3.17 -6.00 -14.37
CA ARG A 37 -3.32 -7.38 -14.85
C ARG A 37 -4.14 -7.42 -16.14
N LYS A 38 -3.63 -8.13 -17.14
CA LYS A 38 -4.34 -8.43 -18.40
C LYS A 38 -4.85 -9.87 -18.50
N VAL A 39 -4.58 -10.69 -17.48
CA VAL A 39 -4.96 -12.11 -17.45
C VAL A 39 -5.98 -12.37 -16.32
N PRO A 40 -6.90 -13.34 -16.48
CA PRO A 40 -7.89 -13.71 -15.45
C PRO A 40 -7.26 -14.37 -14.22
N VAL A 41 -7.89 -14.17 -13.05
CA VAL A 41 -7.46 -14.82 -11.80
C VAL A 41 -7.62 -16.32 -11.96
N TYR A 42 -6.71 -17.08 -11.35
CA TYR A 42 -6.81 -18.53 -11.32
C TYR A 42 -7.58 -18.94 -10.07
N GLU A 43 -8.79 -19.45 -10.26
CA GLU A 43 -9.70 -19.87 -9.19
C GLU A 43 -9.52 -21.36 -8.91
N ILE A 44 -9.30 -21.70 -7.63
CA ILE A 44 -9.08 -23.09 -7.17
C ILE A 44 -10.37 -23.68 -6.62
N LEU A 45 -11.26 -22.85 -6.08
CA LEU A 45 -12.52 -23.24 -5.46
C LEU A 45 -13.68 -22.77 -6.34
N ASP A 46 -14.76 -23.54 -6.32
CA ASP A 46 -16.05 -23.16 -6.86
C ASP A 46 -16.89 -22.39 -5.83
N GLU A 47 -18.09 -21.96 -6.24
CA GLU A 47 -19.00 -21.18 -5.40
C GLU A 47 -19.42 -21.93 -4.12
N GLU A 48 -19.60 -23.25 -4.22
CA GLU A 48 -19.95 -24.08 -3.07
C GLU A 48 -18.80 -24.13 -2.05
N GLY A 49 -17.57 -24.35 -2.52
CA GLY A 49 -16.37 -24.34 -1.68
C GLY A 49 -16.14 -22.98 -1.02
N LEU A 50 -16.35 -21.88 -1.74
CA LEU A 50 -16.27 -20.52 -1.17
C LEU A 50 -17.34 -20.31 -0.10
N SER A 51 -18.60 -20.63 -0.39
CA SER A 51 -19.71 -20.53 0.55
C SER A 51 -19.48 -21.35 1.82
N LEU A 52 -18.91 -22.55 1.69
CA LEU A 52 -18.57 -23.41 2.82
C LEU A 52 -17.54 -22.75 3.73
N ILE A 53 -16.46 -22.20 3.16
CA ILE A 53 -15.42 -21.51 3.93
C ILE A 53 -16.00 -20.29 4.63
N GLU A 54 -16.81 -19.49 3.94
CA GLU A 54 -17.45 -18.30 4.54
C GLU A 54 -18.36 -18.67 5.71
N ASN A 55 -19.22 -19.67 5.55
CA ASN A 55 -20.13 -20.12 6.61
C ASN A 55 -19.37 -20.65 7.84
N ASN A 56 -18.26 -21.37 7.62
CA ASN A 56 -17.41 -21.86 8.69
C ASN A 56 -16.68 -20.71 9.40
N ALA A 57 -16.19 -19.72 8.64
CA ALA A 57 -15.58 -18.52 9.20
C ALA A 57 -16.56 -17.74 10.08
N GLU A 58 -17.80 -17.52 9.63
CA GLU A 58 -18.82 -16.87 10.44
C GLU A 58 -19.15 -17.66 11.71
N THR A 59 -19.17 -18.99 11.63
CA THR A 59 -19.41 -19.86 12.79
C THR A 59 -18.26 -19.73 13.80
N ILE A 60 -17.00 -19.72 13.36
CA ILE A 60 -15.83 -19.48 14.23
C ILE A 60 -15.93 -18.10 14.89
N LEU A 61 -16.27 -17.06 14.13
CA LEU A 61 -16.37 -15.70 14.67
C LEU A 61 -17.49 -15.57 15.73
N GLN A 62 -18.59 -16.29 15.57
CA GLN A 62 -19.70 -16.30 16.52
C GLN A 62 -19.41 -17.18 17.75
N GLU A 63 -18.96 -18.43 17.55
CA GLU A 63 -18.84 -19.45 18.59
C GLU A 63 -17.49 -19.46 19.31
N ILE A 64 -16.46 -18.86 18.74
CA ILE A 64 -15.13 -18.78 19.35
C ILE A 64 -14.74 -17.32 19.56
N GLY A 65 -14.92 -16.49 18.53
CA GLY A 65 -14.57 -15.07 18.56
C GLY A 65 -13.07 -14.81 18.40
N VAL A 66 -12.69 -13.53 18.54
CA VAL A 66 -11.31 -13.04 18.41
C VAL A 66 -11.00 -12.13 19.59
N GLU A 67 -9.75 -12.12 20.06
CA GLU A 67 -9.35 -11.26 21.17
C GLU A 67 -8.77 -9.92 20.69
N PHE A 68 -9.25 -8.83 21.28
CA PHE A 68 -8.74 -7.48 21.10
C PHE A 68 -8.09 -7.03 22.41
N ARG A 69 -6.79 -7.32 22.54
CA ARG A 69 -6.06 -7.20 23.81
C ARG A 69 -5.51 -5.80 24.04
N GLY A 70 -5.68 -5.27 25.26
CA GLY A 70 -5.12 -3.98 25.66
C GLY A 70 -5.72 -2.76 24.94
N ASP A 71 -6.83 -2.93 24.23
CA ASP A 71 -7.48 -1.88 23.46
C ASP A 71 -8.96 -1.75 23.85
N ALA A 72 -9.22 -0.91 24.85
CA ALA A 72 -10.57 -0.66 25.33
C ALA A 72 -11.43 0.07 24.28
N GLU A 73 -10.83 0.86 23.39
CA GLU A 73 -11.56 1.59 22.35
C GLU A 73 -12.09 0.62 21.30
N ALA A 74 -11.26 -0.31 20.81
CA ALA A 74 -11.68 -1.35 19.89
C ALA A 74 -12.83 -2.21 20.47
N LEU A 75 -12.73 -2.59 21.75
CA LEU A 75 -13.80 -3.35 22.42
C LEU A 75 -15.13 -2.57 22.47
N GLN A 76 -15.08 -1.25 22.71
CA GLN A 76 -16.29 -0.41 22.68
C GLN A 76 -16.87 -0.24 21.28
N MET A 77 -16.02 -0.13 20.26
CA MET A 77 -16.47 -0.06 18.87
C MET A 77 -17.23 -1.34 18.48
N TRP A 78 -16.68 -2.50 18.81
CA TRP A 78 -17.33 -3.79 18.55
C TRP A 78 -18.64 -3.96 19.31
N LYS A 79 -18.67 -3.57 20.59
CA LYS A 79 -19.90 -3.58 21.39
C LYS A 79 -20.98 -2.71 20.76
N THR A 80 -20.62 -1.51 20.30
CA THR A 80 -21.54 -0.57 19.64
C THR A 80 -22.03 -1.09 18.29
N ALA A 81 -21.17 -1.80 17.56
CA ALA A 81 -21.55 -2.47 16.32
C ALA A 81 -22.49 -3.68 16.55
N GLY A 82 -22.66 -4.14 17.79
CA GLY A 82 -23.55 -5.23 18.16
C GLY A 82 -22.86 -6.59 18.32
N ALA A 83 -21.54 -6.61 18.49
CA ALA A 83 -20.82 -7.82 18.89
C ALA A 83 -20.95 -8.05 20.41
N ASP A 84 -20.85 -9.32 20.82
CA ASP A 84 -20.85 -9.73 22.22
C ASP A 84 -19.40 -9.75 22.76
N ILE A 85 -19.20 -9.21 23.95
CA ILE A 85 -17.87 -8.97 24.52
C ILE A 85 -17.75 -9.65 25.89
N ASP A 86 -16.80 -10.58 26.00
CA ASP A 86 -16.44 -11.27 27.24
C ASP A 86 -14.97 -10.99 27.58
N GLY A 87 -14.75 -10.03 28.50
CA GLY A 87 -13.41 -9.52 28.79
C GLY A 87 -12.79 -8.85 27.56
N GLU A 88 -11.74 -9.47 27.01
CA GLU A 88 -11.08 -9.05 25.77
C GLU A 88 -11.51 -9.87 24.55
N ARG A 89 -12.39 -10.87 24.72
CA ARG A 89 -12.91 -11.73 23.65
C ARG A 89 -14.14 -11.08 23.01
N VAL A 90 -14.12 -10.98 21.68
CA VAL A 90 -15.21 -10.45 20.86
C VAL A 90 -15.83 -11.57 20.04
N ARG A 91 -17.09 -11.87 20.29
CA ARG A 91 -17.91 -12.81 19.51
C ARG A 91 -18.79 -12.04 18.55
N ILE A 92 -18.65 -12.31 17.26
CA ILE A 92 -19.26 -11.53 16.21
C ILE A 92 -20.45 -12.31 15.63
N PRO A 93 -21.69 -11.79 15.72
CA PRO A 93 -22.85 -12.43 15.10
C PRO A 93 -22.69 -12.62 13.59
N LYS A 94 -23.28 -13.69 13.05
CA LYS A 94 -23.26 -13.95 11.59
C LYS A 94 -23.78 -12.75 10.80
N GLY A 95 -23.15 -12.47 9.68
CA GLY A 95 -23.46 -11.31 8.84
C GLY A 95 -23.00 -9.95 9.36
N LEU A 96 -22.61 -9.79 10.64
CA LEU A 96 -22.18 -8.47 11.16
C LEU A 96 -20.91 -7.98 10.44
N CYS A 97 -19.90 -8.83 10.27
CA CYS A 97 -18.69 -8.46 9.53
C CYS A 97 -19.00 -8.02 8.09
N LYS A 98 -19.84 -8.77 7.36
CA LYS A 98 -20.24 -8.45 5.98
C LYS A 98 -21.01 -7.12 5.89
N LYS A 99 -21.71 -6.72 6.95
CA LYS A 99 -22.43 -5.43 7.01
C LYS A 99 -21.50 -4.23 7.23
N LEU A 100 -20.32 -4.45 7.80
CA LEU A 100 -19.38 -3.39 8.17
C LEU A 100 -18.33 -3.09 7.09
N ILE A 101 -18.22 -3.94 6.06
CA ILE A 101 -17.35 -3.77 4.89
C ILE A 101 -18.13 -3.23 3.69
#